data_AF-A0A2E6EKL1-F1
#
_entry.id   AF-A0A2E6EKL1-F1
#
_cell.length_a   1.000
_cell.length_b   1.000
_cell.length_c   1.000
_cell.angle_alpha   90.00
_cell.angle_beta   90.00
_cell.angle_gamma   90.00
#
_symmetry.space_group_name_H-M   'P 1'
#
loop_
_entity.id
_entity.type
_entity.pdbx_description
1 polymer ?
#
loop_
_entity_poly.entity_id
_entity_poly.type
_entity_poly.pdbx_seq_one_letter_code
_entity_poly.pdbx_strand_id
1 'polypeptide(L)'
;MSRTASLSSRILFFSALASSLLWGLSAGAGESKLDSVQVDTNRRTYVLGDQVEISLENRRGEDIYLVGCQPYQVERFGEDRYLPLPGEDCVAEGEAQAVSAGETKFVFHPAKEHLDVPLRISVVYGIGCSPKRALSQARCRDFGTVRTPSFRVRLSLEEKP
;
A
#
# COMPACT_ATOMS: atom_id res chain seq x y z
N MET A 1 22.14 -73.78 -44.31
CA MET A 1 22.94 -74.84 -43.65
C MET A 1 23.93 -74.18 -42.69
N SER A 2 24.01 -74.74 -41.48
CA SER A 2 24.44 -74.12 -40.23
C SER A 2 25.95 -73.93 -40.00
N ARG A 3 26.22 -73.20 -38.89
CA ARG A 3 27.41 -73.11 -38.00
C ARG A 3 28.22 -71.81 -38.22
N THR A 4 28.63 -71.04 -37.21
CA THR A 4 29.07 -71.39 -35.84
C THR A 4 29.05 -70.16 -34.91
N ALA A 5 28.90 -70.41 -33.60
CA ALA A 5 28.88 -69.46 -32.49
C ALA A 5 30.29 -68.94 -32.09
N SER A 6 30.37 -67.83 -31.31
CA SER A 6 31.20 -67.74 -30.08
C SER A 6 31.04 -66.41 -29.33
N LEU A 7 31.21 -66.50 -28.02
CA LEU A 7 30.99 -65.53 -26.94
C LEU A 7 32.01 -64.38 -26.86
N SER A 8 31.59 -63.24 -26.28
CA SER A 8 32.22 -62.59 -25.10
C SER A 8 31.56 -61.23 -24.85
N SER A 9 30.83 -61.03 -23.76
CA SER A 9 31.36 -60.67 -22.43
C SER A 9 31.95 -59.26 -22.40
N ARG A 10 31.17 -58.29 -21.91
CA ARG A 10 31.52 -57.40 -20.77
C ARG A 10 30.43 -56.33 -20.57
N ILE A 11 29.69 -56.52 -19.48
CA ILE A 11 29.04 -55.45 -18.72
C ILE A 11 30.15 -54.63 -18.05
N LEU A 12 30.05 -53.29 -18.02
CA LEU A 12 30.34 -52.44 -16.85
C LEU A 12 29.94 -50.97 -17.13
N PHE A 13 28.96 -50.53 -16.33
CA PHE A 13 28.72 -49.18 -15.80
C PHE A 13 29.63 -48.03 -16.25
N PHE A 14 29.03 -46.92 -16.69
CA PHE A 14 29.32 -45.61 -16.11
C PHE A 14 28.07 -44.70 -16.18
N SER A 15 27.79 -44.11 -15.03
CA SER A 15 26.66 -43.25 -14.72
C SER A 15 26.77 -41.85 -15.35
N ALA A 16 25.63 -41.16 -15.31
CA ALA A 16 25.47 -39.72 -15.21
C ALA A 16 25.59 -38.89 -16.49
N LEU A 17 24.42 -38.39 -16.94
CA LEU A 17 24.16 -36.98 -17.20
C LEU A 17 22.65 -36.78 -17.37
N ALA A 18 21.93 -36.83 -16.24
CA ALA A 18 20.62 -36.22 -16.12
C ALA A 18 20.86 -34.76 -15.70
N SER A 19 20.79 -33.80 -16.62
CA SER A 19 20.65 -32.37 -16.30
C SER A 19 20.46 -31.58 -17.58
N SER A 20 19.21 -31.19 -17.87
CA SER A 20 18.82 -29.86 -18.36
C SER A 20 17.41 -29.87 -18.97
N LEU A 21 16.38 -30.04 -18.14
CA LEU A 21 15.00 -29.65 -18.45
C LEU A 21 14.42 -28.91 -17.25
N LEU A 22 14.99 -27.75 -16.94
CA LEU A 22 14.44 -26.77 -16.02
C LEU A 22 14.56 -25.40 -16.67
N TRP A 23 13.84 -25.21 -17.77
CA TRP A 23 13.58 -23.87 -18.28
C TRP A 23 12.46 -23.27 -17.45
N GLY A 24 12.89 -22.44 -16.50
CA GLY A 24 12.18 -21.37 -15.80
C GLY A 24 10.67 -21.33 -15.94
N LEU A 25 9.99 -22.01 -15.02
CA LEU A 25 8.82 -21.39 -14.40
C LEU A 25 9.35 -20.18 -13.63
N SER A 26 9.40 -19.02 -14.28
CA SER A 26 9.44 -17.75 -13.57
C SER A 26 8.20 -17.76 -12.68
N ALA A 27 8.41 -18.05 -11.40
CA ALA A 27 7.46 -17.71 -10.37
C ALA A 27 7.24 -16.20 -10.54
N GLY A 28 6.13 -15.83 -11.17
CA GLY A 28 5.62 -14.47 -11.08
C GLY A 28 5.58 -14.18 -9.60
N ALA A 29 6.43 -13.27 -9.14
CA ALA A 29 6.36 -12.73 -7.81
C ALA A 29 4.89 -12.35 -7.62
N GLY A 30 4.19 -13.08 -6.76
CA GLY A 30 2.82 -12.75 -6.43
C GLY A 30 2.85 -11.34 -5.89
N GLU A 31 2.42 -10.37 -6.69
CA GLU A 31 2.14 -9.02 -6.22
C GLU A 31 1.32 -9.20 -4.94
N SER A 32 1.90 -8.78 -3.83
CA SER A 32 1.22 -8.80 -2.55
C SER A 32 -0.10 -8.10 -2.76
N LYS A 33 -1.24 -8.76 -2.48
CA LYS A 33 -2.58 -8.16 -2.61
C LYS A 33 -2.72 -6.83 -1.83
N LEU A 34 -1.77 -6.51 -0.94
CA LEU A 34 -1.67 -5.26 -0.20
C LEU A 34 -1.10 -4.08 -1.02
N ASP A 35 -0.36 -4.32 -2.11
CA ASP A 35 0.23 -3.25 -2.94
C ASP A 35 -0.78 -2.60 -3.90
N SER A 36 -2.02 -3.13 -3.91
CA SER A 36 -3.12 -2.70 -4.76
C SER A 36 -3.79 -1.39 -4.34
N VAL A 37 -3.53 -0.90 -3.13
CA VAL A 37 -4.00 0.40 -2.66
C VAL A 37 -2.78 1.22 -2.24
N GLN A 38 -2.67 2.45 -2.71
CA GLN A 38 -1.53 3.32 -2.43
C GLN A 38 -2.01 4.70 -2.05
N VAL A 39 -1.26 5.37 -1.17
CA VAL A 39 -1.52 6.77 -0.81
C VAL A 39 -0.22 7.56 -0.90
N ASP A 40 -0.26 8.71 -1.56
CA ASP A 40 0.87 9.63 -1.66
C ASP A 40 0.42 11.09 -1.48
N THR A 41 1.39 11.98 -1.31
CA THR A 41 1.21 13.43 -1.32
C THR A 41 1.90 14.02 -2.54
N ASN A 42 1.36 15.09 -3.12
CA ASN A 42 1.95 15.70 -4.32
C ASN A 42 3.39 16.23 -4.14
N ARG A 43 3.83 16.52 -2.91
CA ARG A 43 5.15 17.05 -2.56
C ARG A 43 5.59 16.50 -1.20
N ARG A 44 6.86 16.71 -0.83
CA ARG A 44 7.39 16.35 0.51
C ARG A 44 7.66 17.54 1.43
N THR A 45 7.54 18.76 0.91
CA THR A 45 7.75 19.99 1.68
C THR A 45 6.74 21.03 1.21
N TYR A 46 6.10 21.65 2.19
CA TYR A 46 5.02 22.62 2.02
C TYR A 46 5.33 23.88 2.84
N VAL A 47 4.81 25.02 2.40
CA VAL A 47 4.79 26.22 3.24
C VAL A 47 3.45 26.35 3.97
N LEU A 48 3.43 27.00 5.13
CA LEU A 48 2.19 27.29 5.85
C LEU A 48 1.26 28.11 4.94
N GLY A 49 0.02 27.63 4.78
CA GLY A 49 -0.94 28.18 3.82
C GLY A 49 -1.05 27.41 2.51
N ASP A 50 -0.10 26.50 2.21
CA ASP A 50 -0.25 25.56 1.10
C ASP A 50 -1.41 24.58 1.33
N GLN A 51 -1.88 23.98 0.25
CA GLN A 51 -2.70 22.77 0.28
C GLN A 51 -1.83 21.53 0.08
N VAL A 52 -2.02 20.52 0.92
CA VAL A 52 -1.45 19.19 0.75
C VAL A 52 -2.47 18.35 0.00
N GLU A 53 -2.19 18.06 -1.28
CA GLU A 53 -3.01 17.13 -2.06
C GLU A 53 -2.59 15.71 -1.74
N ILE A 54 -3.55 14.92 -1.25
CA ILE A 54 -3.40 13.51 -0.90
C ILE A 54 -4.07 12.70 -2.01
N SER A 55 -3.34 11.79 -2.63
CA SER A 55 -3.85 10.94 -3.71
C SER A 55 -3.91 9.51 -3.24
N LEU A 56 -5.10 8.93 -3.21
CA LEU A 56 -5.35 7.52 -2.92
C LEU A 56 -5.65 6.80 -4.24
N GLU A 57 -4.81 5.84 -4.59
CA GLU A 57 -4.99 5.01 -5.78
C GLU A 57 -5.50 3.63 -5.38
N ASN A 58 -6.70 3.27 -5.85
CA ASN A 58 -7.25 1.92 -5.76
C ASN A 58 -7.02 1.20 -7.10
N ARG A 59 -6.02 0.31 -7.16
CA ARG A 59 -5.73 -0.55 -8.32
C ARG A 59 -6.47 -1.89 -8.28
N ARG A 60 -7.37 -2.08 -7.32
CA ARG A 60 -8.17 -3.31 -7.23
C ARG A 60 -9.29 -3.29 -8.27
N GLY A 61 -9.71 -4.47 -8.71
CA GLY A 61 -10.92 -4.65 -9.51
C GLY A 61 -12.22 -4.62 -8.69
N GLU A 62 -12.19 -4.15 -7.44
CA GLU A 62 -13.35 -4.04 -6.53
C GLU A 62 -13.27 -2.73 -5.73
N ASP A 63 -14.42 -2.23 -5.27
CA ASP A 63 -14.49 -1.05 -4.42
C ASP A 63 -13.80 -1.32 -3.06
N ILE A 64 -13.10 -0.31 -2.55
CA ILE A 64 -12.69 -0.23 -1.14
C ILE A 64 -13.60 0.74 -0.40
N TYR A 65 -13.68 0.62 0.91
CA TYR A 65 -14.52 1.48 1.74
C TYR A 65 -13.68 2.27 2.73
N LEU A 66 -13.82 3.59 2.73
CA LEU A 66 -13.13 4.49 3.65
C LEU A 66 -14.06 4.92 4.80
N VAL A 67 -13.45 5.41 5.88
CA VAL A 67 -14.19 6.06 6.98
C VAL A 67 -14.98 7.27 6.43
N GLY A 68 -16.23 7.41 6.88
CA GLY A 68 -17.19 8.36 6.32
C GLY A 68 -16.98 9.81 6.72
N CYS A 69 -16.62 10.04 7.98
CA CYS A 69 -16.44 11.39 8.52
C CYS A 69 -15.10 12.00 8.11
N GLN A 70 -14.01 11.23 8.21
CA GLN A 70 -12.69 11.66 7.79
C GLN A 70 -11.93 10.47 7.16
N PRO A 71 -11.72 10.46 5.84
CA PRO A 71 -11.20 9.30 5.12
C PRO A 71 -9.69 9.10 5.29
N TYR A 72 -8.99 10.02 5.96
CA TYR A 72 -7.56 9.94 6.25
C TYR A 72 -7.27 10.51 7.64
N GLN A 73 -6.16 10.11 8.23
CA GLN A 73 -5.65 10.64 9.49
C GLN A 73 -4.28 11.26 9.28
N VAL A 74 -4.06 12.44 9.85
CA VAL A 74 -2.74 13.06 9.90
C VAL A 74 -2.01 12.62 11.16
N GLU A 75 -0.79 12.15 10.99
CA GLU A 75 0.09 11.69 12.06
C GLU A 75 1.31 12.61 12.15
N ARG A 76 1.71 12.97 13.37
CA ARG A 76 2.98 13.66 13.65
C ARG A 76 4.00 12.68 14.22
N PHE A 77 5.27 12.87 13.88
CA PHE A 77 6.35 12.13 14.51
C PHE A 77 6.70 12.72 15.87
N GLY A 78 6.70 11.89 16.91
CA GLY A 78 7.07 12.22 18.29
C GLY A 78 7.16 10.96 19.15
N GLU A 79 7.92 11.00 20.26
CA GLU A 79 8.15 9.81 21.10
C GLU A 79 8.68 8.60 20.29
N ASP A 80 9.57 8.86 19.31
CA ASP A 80 10.14 7.86 18.40
C ASP A 80 9.13 7.07 17.55
N ARG A 81 7.90 7.58 17.40
CA ARG A 81 6.85 6.97 16.59
C ARG A 81 5.94 8.02 15.92
N TYR A 82 5.05 7.56 15.05
CA TYR A 82 3.97 8.41 14.51
C TYR A 82 2.76 8.32 15.43
N LEU A 83 2.23 9.48 15.81
CA LEU A 83 1.06 9.64 16.66
C LEU A 83 0.00 10.45 15.90
N PRO A 84 -1.29 10.10 16.01
CA PRO A 84 -2.37 10.94 15.52
C PRO A 84 -2.24 12.39 15.99
N LEU A 85 -2.60 13.34 15.13
CA LEU A 85 -2.77 14.72 15.56
C LEU A 85 -3.99 14.83 16.50
N PRO A 86 -3.87 15.58 17.61
CA PRO A 86 -5.01 15.85 18.49
C PRO A 86 -6.03 16.74 17.78
N GLY A 87 -7.33 16.46 17.97
CA GLY A 87 -8.41 17.29 17.44
C GLY A 87 -9.00 16.84 16.10
N GLU A 88 -8.49 15.76 15.51
CA GLU A 88 -9.05 15.14 14.29
C GLU A 88 -10.10 14.06 14.63
N ASP A 89 -10.76 14.18 15.79
CA ASP A 89 -11.71 13.18 16.26
C ASP A 89 -13.10 13.44 15.68
N CYS A 90 -13.53 12.53 14.81
CA CYS A 90 -14.91 12.41 14.41
C CYS A 90 -15.77 11.94 15.61
N VAL A 91 -16.81 12.70 15.97
CA VAL A 91 -17.79 12.28 17.00
C VAL A 91 -18.49 10.98 16.61
N ALA A 92 -18.68 10.76 15.30
CA ALA A 92 -19.16 9.51 14.73
C ALA A 92 -18.43 9.22 13.41
N GLU A 93 -18.13 7.94 13.16
CA GLU A 93 -17.38 7.48 11.98
C GLU A 93 -18.05 7.83 10.64
N GLY A 94 -19.36 8.11 10.65
CA GLY A 94 -20.17 8.35 9.45
C GLY A 94 -20.43 7.06 8.66
N GLU A 95 -21.20 7.16 7.58
CA GLU A 95 -21.40 6.04 6.64
C GLU A 95 -20.12 5.83 5.81
N ALA A 96 -19.64 4.59 5.71
CA ALA A 96 -18.43 4.28 4.96
C ALA A 96 -18.58 4.66 3.48
N GLN A 97 -17.57 5.32 2.94
CA GLN A 97 -17.58 5.82 1.56
C GLN A 97 -16.94 4.79 0.63
N ALA A 98 -17.70 4.33 -0.37
CA ALA A 98 -17.17 3.45 -1.41
C ALA A 98 -16.24 4.24 -2.36
N VAL A 99 -15.07 3.68 -2.63
CA VAL A 99 -14.05 4.19 -3.54
C VAL A 99 -13.75 3.13 -4.58
N SER A 100 -14.22 3.37 -5.80
CA SER A 100 -13.98 2.50 -6.95
C SER A 100 -12.53 2.54 -7.41
N ALA A 101 -12.20 1.66 -8.36
CA ALA A 101 -10.88 1.63 -8.97
C ALA A 101 -10.52 2.98 -9.60
N GLY A 102 -9.28 3.41 -9.42
CA GLY A 102 -8.76 4.70 -9.89
C GLY A 102 -8.20 5.57 -8.78
N GLU A 103 -8.01 6.85 -9.10
CA GLU A 103 -7.45 7.85 -8.19
C GLU A 103 -8.58 8.64 -7.50
N THR A 104 -8.48 8.80 -6.19
CA THR A 104 -9.31 9.71 -5.38
C THR A 104 -8.40 10.71 -4.67
N LYS A 105 -8.77 11.99 -4.70
CA LYS A 105 -7.98 13.07 -4.10
C LYS A 105 -8.66 13.64 -2.86
N PHE A 106 -7.84 13.95 -1.86
CA PHE A 106 -8.24 14.69 -0.66
C PHE A 106 -7.33 15.90 -0.48
N VAL A 107 -7.77 16.84 0.35
CA VAL A 107 -6.99 18.03 0.68
C VAL A 107 -6.83 18.12 2.19
N PHE A 108 -5.60 18.35 2.62
CA PHE A 108 -5.24 18.73 3.97
C PHE A 108 -4.68 20.15 3.98
N HIS A 109 -5.11 20.97 4.95
CA HIS A 109 -4.65 22.34 5.13
C HIS A 109 -3.76 22.40 6.38
N PRO A 110 -2.44 22.60 6.23
CA PRO A 110 -1.56 22.73 7.37
C PRO A 110 -1.88 23.96 8.23
N ALA A 111 -1.82 23.77 9.55
CA ALA A 111 -1.94 24.80 10.56
C ALA A 111 -0.60 25.02 11.28
N LYS A 112 -0.54 25.98 12.20
CA LYS A 112 0.72 26.40 12.84
C LYS A 112 1.34 25.29 13.70
N GLU A 113 0.50 24.48 14.33
CA GLU A 113 0.87 23.32 15.12
C GLU A 113 1.55 22.20 14.31
N HIS A 114 1.48 22.26 12.97
CA HIS A 114 2.11 21.30 12.06
C HIS A 114 3.53 21.71 11.64
N LEU A 115 3.98 22.89 12.04
CA LEU A 115 5.30 23.41 11.69
C LEU A 115 6.43 22.58 12.30
N ASP A 116 7.50 22.41 11.53
CA ASP A 116 8.79 21.85 11.94
C ASP A 116 8.81 20.40 12.46
N VAL A 117 7.67 19.71 12.45
CA VAL A 117 7.55 18.27 12.72
C VAL A 117 7.41 17.47 11.42
N PRO A 118 7.99 16.25 11.34
CA PRO A 118 7.64 15.30 10.29
C PRO A 118 6.17 14.86 10.43
N LEU A 119 5.44 14.93 9.33
CA LEU A 119 4.05 14.51 9.23
C LEU A 119 3.92 13.34 8.27
N ARG A 120 2.84 12.58 8.43
CA ARG A 120 2.45 11.51 7.52
C ARG A 120 0.93 11.40 7.48
N ILE A 121 0.38 11.07 6.32
CA ILE A 121 -1.01 10.65 6.17
C ILE A 121 -1.13 9.14 6.26
N SER A 122 -2.09 8.65 7.04
CA SER A 122 -2.55 7.27 7.02
C SER A 122 -4.01 7.17 6.57
N VAL A 123 -4.35 6.11 5.83
CA VAL A 123 -5.71 5.84 5.37
C VAL A 123 -6.05 4.41 5.75
N VAL A 124 -7.11 4.24 6.53
CA VAL A 124 -7.70 2.93 6.86
C VAL A 124 -8.83 2.67 5.88
N TYR A 125 -8.83 1.46 5.30
CA TYR A 125 -9.88 1.05 4.37
C TYR A 125 -10.32 -0.39 4.66
N GLY A 126 -11.58 -0.69 4.33
CA GLY A 126 -12.14 -2.03 4.35
C GLY A 126 -12.43 -2.53 2.93
N ILE A 127 -12.50 -3.85 2.77
CA ILE A 127 -12.81 -4.51 1.50
C ILE A 127 -14.02 -5.42 1.67
N GLY A 128 -14.90 -5.46 0.66
CA GLY A 128 -16.08 -6.33 0.68
C GLY A 128 -17.03 -6.00 1.83
N CYS A 129 -17.21 -4.71 2.10
CA CYS A 129 -18.03 -4.21 3.19
C CYS A 129 -19.52 -4.18 2.82
N SER A 130 -20.38 -4.30 3.82
CA SER A 130 -21.81 -4.05 3.68
C SER A 130 -22.06 -2.55 3.52
N PRO A 131 -22.81 -2.10 2.50
CA PRO A 131 -23.06 -0.68 2.29
C PRO A 131 -23.93 -0.08 3.41
N LYS A 132 -23.99 1.25 3.49
CA LYS A 132 -24.87 2.00 4.41
C LYS A 132 -24.59 1.78 5.89
N ARG A 133 -23.33 1.51 6.24
CA ARG A 133 -22.87 1.33 7.62
C ARG A 133 -21.57 2.06 7.82
N ALA A 134 -21.30 2.43 9.07
CA ALA A 134 -19.97 2.87 9.48
C ALA A 134 -18.95 1.77 9.23
N LEU A 135 -17.71 2.14 8.87
CA LEU A 135 -16.71 1.17 8.42
C LEU A 135 -16.42 0.11 9.49
N SER A 136 -16.31 0.51 10.77
CA SER A 136 -16.20 -0.41 11.92
C SER A 136 -17.37 -1.39 12.09
N GLN A 137 -18.55 -1.07 11.53
CA GLN A 137 -19.78 -1.87 11.63
C GLN A 137 -20.19 -2.52 10.30
N ALA A 138 -19.44 -2.28 9.23
CA ALA A 138 -19.79 -2.68 7.88
C ALA A 138 -19.45 -4.15 7.58
N ARG A 139 -19.00 -4.94 8.57
CA ARG A 139 -18.68 -6.38 8.41
C ARG A 139 -17.76 -6.64 7.20
N CYS A 140 -16.76 -5.78 7.01
CA CYS A 140 -15.79 -5.94 5.93
C CYS A 140 -15.09 -7.29 6.04
N ARG A 141 -14.78 -7.88 4.88
CA ARG A 141 -14.05 -9.14 4.79
C ARG A 141 -12.60 -8.97 5.26
N ASP A 142 -12.02 -7.82 4.97
CA ASP A 142 -10.62 -7.50 5.24
C ASP A 142 -10.43 -6.00 5.47
N PHE A 143 -9.33 -5.62 6.11
CA PHE A 143 -8.92 -4.25 6.37
C PHE A 143 -7.47 -4.01 6.00
N GLY A 144 -7.17 -2.82 5.54
CA GLY A 144 -5.81 -2.37 5.28
C GLY A 144 -5.54 -0.98 5.83
N THR A 145 -4.26 -0.65 5.94
CA THR A 145 -3.81 0.71 6.23
C THR A 145 -2.64 1.05 5.35
N VAL A 146 -2.81 2.05 4.49
CA VAL A 146 -1.75 2.60 3.65
C VAL A 146 -1.28 3.91 4.23
N ARG A 147 -0.01 4.25 4.00
CA ARG A 147 0.61 5.43 4.59
C ARG A 147 1.54 6.08 3.58
N THR A 148 1.54 7.40 3.59
CA THR A 148 2.43 8.22 2.75
C THR A 148 3.88 8.15 3.27
N PRO A 149 4.87 8.52 2.46
CA PRO A 149 6.16 8.96 2.98
C PRO A 149 6.00 10.19 3.88
N SER A 150 6.99 10.45 4.73
CA SER A 150 6.98 11.64 5.57
C SER A 150 7.11 12.93 4.76
N PHE A 151 6.37 13.96 5.15
CA PHE A 151 6.48 15.32 4.62
C PHE A 151 6.64 16.35 5.74
N ARG A 152 6.94 17.60 5.40
CA ARG A 152 7.13 18.69 6.37
C ARG A 152 6.43 19.97 5.93
N VAL A 153 6.05 20.79 6.91
CA VAL A 153 5.50 22.12 6.73
C VAL A 153 6.47 23.14 7.31
N ARG A 154 6.72 24.23 6.59
CA ARG A 154 7.65 25.29 6.96
C ARG A 154 6.96 26.65 6.92
N LEU A 155 7.52 27.63 7.61
CA LEU A 155 7.14 29.02 7.35
C LEU A 155 7.61 29.44 5.96
N SER A 156 6.82 30.27 5.28
CA SER A 156 7.31 30.96 4.09
C SER A 156 8.50 31.83 4.51
N LEU A 157 9.67 31.60 3.91
CA LEU A 157 10.76 32.54 4.03
C LEU A 157 10.36 33.74 3.17
N GLU A 158 9.83 34.79 3.80
CA GLU A 158 9.68 36.06 3.10
C GLU A 158 11.05 36.42 2.48
N GLU A 159 11.08 36.59 1.16
CA GLU A 159 12.19 37.23 0.47
C GLU A 159 12.44 38.55 1.19
N LYS A 160 13.57 38.62 1.88
CA LYS A 160 14.04 39.84 2.50
C LYS A 160 14.10 40.91 1.40
N PRO A 161 13.39 42.04 1.51
CA PRO A 161 13.40 43.08 0.48
C PRO A 161 14.80 43.65 0.24
#